data_AF-A0A086T0M7-F1
#
_entry.id   AF-A0A086T0M7-F1
#
_cell.length_a   1.000
_cell.length_b   1.000
_cell.length_c   1.000
_cell.angle_alpha   90.00
_cell.angle_beta   90.00
_cell.angle_gamma   90.00
#
_symmetry.space_group_name_H-M   'P 1'
#
loop_
_entity.id
_entity.type
_entity.pdbx_description
1 polymer ?
#
loop_
_entity_poly.entity_id
_entity_poly.type
_entity_poly.pdbx_seq_one_letter_code
_entity_poly.pdbx_strand_id
1 'polypeptide(L)'
;MKLVTHLLTLALALQGVSATSFFSHNNNHVGLMLESRANGKMPSYQQVLAASLKRYPGMKAADTSGKFRYNLKPCNDKCEKKNEVKDENGDCKPCPKGQKPDKDQTKCVPERKEQGKCENGKVLDPAAGGQDANTENPKCISDDDDKCPQGQTAASRRKGRDVDESTYEPSCAVDEDPDFKCDDPNTYDHKTILDDKIKHSCRSTRKHEDDKKKKYDERVQVSRTNKDSKSGDLEKERRKKNRSGWCFVAVASLGLFDFAEEIEALTDMEIEGMYAHFPEDAPDPSGDGSIPNYVVSLIYSVAGQIQMEGAGPGAVVGAIPKIVGAIKGSTTTSAAVKNIRSGSTRGPSSTAKTAASKSDTIRKIFKNEHMLDCVFTAAAVAGVSKRQERIQMKQGPYSLSIDWSRTEEMSKPAPDGVQITLRYDDHEDRLYKAAMTYNDGYHHWNGLSYEACQRPLINNGIVSLQVEGGCCAFYDGDNCESDTHMFDMENREHGDLQGDHRGTISSFWCTANPHCAGKP
;
A
#
# COMPACT_ATOMS: atom_id res chain seq x y z
N MET A 1 45.24 -15.39 9.46
CA MET A 1 44.27 -15.24 8.37
C MET A 1 44.02 -13.79 7.95
N LYS A 2 43.63 -12.86 8.84
CA LYS A 2 43.28 -11.46 8.46
C LYS A 2 44.34 -10.72 7.63
N LEU A 3 45.63 -10.89 7.94
CA LEU A 3 46.75 -10.31 7.19
C LEU A 3 46.89 -10.85 5.76
N VAL A 4 46.65 -12.16 5.58
CA VAL A 4 46.74 -12.82 4.26
C VAL A 4 45.62 -12.36 3.35
N THR A 5 44.39 -12.23 3.89
CA THR A 5 43.27 -11.63 3.18
C THR A 5 43.56 -10.19 2.77
N HIS A 6 44.15 -9.36 3.64
CA HIS A 6 44.50 -7.98 3.29
C HIS A 6 45.58 -7.85 2.21
N LEU A 7 46.61 -8.70 2.24
CA LEU A 7 47.64 -8.70 1.20
C LEU A 7 47.09 -9.17 -0.16
N LEU A 8 46.15 -10.11 -0.15
CA LEU A 8 45.46 -10.56 -1.37
C LEU A 8 44.55 -9.46 -1.97
N THR A 9 43.83 -8.70 -1.13
CA THR A 9 43.00 -7.57 -1.60
C THR A 9 43.86 -6.45 -2.19
N LEU A 10 45.03 -6.19 -1.60
CA LEU A 10 45.97 -5.18 -2.07
C LEU A 10 46.59 -5.57 -3.43
N ALA A 11 46.93 -6.85 -3.62
CA ALA A 11 47.46 -7.36 -4.89
C ALA A 11 46.42 -7.29 -6.03
N LEU A 12 45.15 -7.61 -5.74
CA LEU A 12 44.06 -7.53 -6.72
C LEU A 12 43.72 -6.08 -7.10
N ALA A 13 43.78 -5.14 -6.16
CA ALA A 13 43.56 -3.71 -6.42
C ALA A 13 44.65 -3.09 -7.31
N LEU A 14 45.90 -3.55 -7.19
CA LEU A 14 47.02 -3.09 -8.02
C LEU A 14 46.97 -3.62 -9.46
N GLN A 15 46.19 -4.68 -9.74
CA GLN A 15 46.06 -5.28 -11.07
C GLN A 15 44.88 -4.73 -11.90
N GLY A 16 44.15 -3.73 -11.39
CA GLY A 16 43.08 -3.05 -12.15
C GLY A 16 41.83 -3.90 -12.42
N VAL A 17 41.67 -5.05 -11.77
CA VAL A 17 40.48 -5.88 -11.93
C VAL A 17 39.32 -5.26 -11.15
N SER A 18 38.25 -4.89 -11.84
CA SER A 18 37.03 -4.35 -11.21
C SER A 18 36.30 -5.44 -10.44
N ALA A 19 36.64 -5.60 -9.16
CA ALA A 19 35.92 -6.42 -8.21
C ALA A 19 34.72 -5.64 -7.64
N THR A 20 33.64 -5.49 -8.39
CA THR A 20 32.40 -4.84 -7.90
C THR A 20 31.36 -5.82 -7.35
N SER A 21 31.66 -7.11 -7.22
CA SER A 21 30.67 -8.12 -6.83
C SER A 21 31.01 -9.01 -5.63
N PHE A 22 32.11 -8.76 -4.90
CA PHE A 22 32.42 -9.55 -3.70
C PHE A 22 32.74 -8.63 -2.52
N PHE A 23 31.98 -8.80 -1.42
CA PHE A 23 32.10 -8.16 -0.10
C PHE A 23 31.47 -6.76 0.08
N SER A 24 30.17 -6.75 0.41
CA SER A 24 29.56 -5.68 1.18
C SER A 24 29.48 -6.12 2.64
N HIS A 25 30.22 -5.45 3.52
CA HIS A 25 30.02 -5.26 4.98
C HIS A 25 31.36 -5.11 5.72
N ASN A 26 31.97 -3.93 5.63
CA ASN A 26 32.65 -3.29 6.78
C ASN A 26 33.11 -1.87 6.40
N ASN A 27 32.33 -0.87 6.82
CA ASN A 27 32.65 0.54 6.64
C ASN A 27 33.68 0.96 7.70
N ASN A 28 34.97 0.91 7.34
CA ASN A 28 36.04 1.72 7.95
C ASN A 28 37.37 1.70 7.17
N HIS A 29 37.43 1.07 5.98
CA HIS A 29 38.69 0.78 5.29
C HIS A 29 38.94 1.56 4.00
N VAL A 30 38.10 2.54 3.65
CA VAL A 30 38.11 3.17 2.32
C VAL A 30 38.62 4.63 2.33
N GLY A 31 39.08 5.16 3.47
CA GLY A 31 39.43 6.59 3.60
C GLY A 31 40.54 7.06 2.65
N LEU A 32 41.66 6.33 2.58
CA LEU A 32 42.81 6.71 1.74
C LEU A 32 42.61 6.44 0.24
N MET A 33 41.75 5.48 -0.13
CA MET A 33 41.45 5.20 -1.55
C MET A 33 40.35 6.11 -2.11
N LEU A 34 39.47 6.66 -1.28
CA LEU A 34 38.44 7.60 -1.70
C LEU A 34 39.02 9.00 -1.97
N GLU A 35 39.96 9.47 -1.15
CA GLU A 35 40.65 10.76 -1.38
C GLU A 35 41.51 10.76 -2.66
N SER A 36 42.11 9.63 -3.03
CA SER A 36 42.90 9.55 -4.27
C SER A 36 42.01 9.45 -5.52
N ARG A 37 40.83 8.84 -5.42
CA ARG A 37 39.83 8.80 -6.52
C ARG A 37 39.19 10.16 -6.78
N ALA A 38 38.97 10.97 -5.74
CA ALA A 38 38.44 12.34 -5.90
C ALA A 38 39.36 13.26 -6.73
N ASN A 39 40.66 12.97 -6.79
CA ASN A 39 41.66 13.77 -7.49
C ASN A 39 42.25 13.10 -8.75
N GLY A 40 41.67 11.98 -9.22
CA GLY A 40 42.06 11.33 -10.47
C GLY A 40 43.48 10.76 -10.55
N LYS A 41 44.21 10.64 -9.43
CA LYS A 41 45.58 10.09 -9.39
C LYS A 41 45.65 8.85 -8.49
N MET A 42 46.15 7.74 -9.03
CA MET A 42 46.45 6.56 -8.22
C MET A 42 47.63 6.86 -7.26
N PRO A 43 47.54 6.45 -5.98
CA PRO A 43 48.64 6.62 -5.04
C PRO A 43 49.86 5.79 -5.48
N SER A 44 51.06 6.35 -5.30
CA SER A 44 52.29 5.64 -5.65
C SER A 44 52.57 4.51 -4.65
N TYR A 45 53.33 3.50 -5.08
CA TYR A 45 53.76 2.38 -4.22
C TYR A 45 54.39 2.86 -2.91
N GLN A 46 55.17 3.95 -2.94
CA GLN A 46 55.79 4.52 -1.74
C GLN A 46 54.77 5.13 -0.77
N GLN A 47 53.68 5.73 -1.26
CA GLN A 47 52.62 6.27 -0.39
C GLN A 47 51.85 5.15 0.31
N VAL A 48 51.57 4.05 -0.40
CA VAL A 48 50.93 2.86 0.17
C VAL A 48 51.82 2.19 1.22
N LEU A 49 53.13 2.09 0.93
CA LEU A 49 54.12 1.55 1.85
C LEU A 49 54.22 2.38 3.14
N ALA A 50 54.31 3.71 3.03
CA ALA A 50 54.40 4.61 4.18
C ALA A 50 53.16 4.55 5.08
N ALA A 51 51.96 4.50 4.50
CA ALA A 51 50.71 4.35 5.25
C ALA A 51 50.62 3.00 5.99
N SER A 52 51.14 1.93 5.36
CA SER A 52 51.17 0.60 5.97
C SER A 52 52.15 0.53 7.15
N LEU A 53 53.34 1.12 7.01
CA LEU A 53 54.35 1.18 8.07
C LEU A 53 53.88 2.03 9.27
N LYS A 54 53.12 3.10 9.03
CA LYS A 54 52.52 3.92 10.10
C LYS A 54 51.50 3.15 10.94
N ARG A 55 50.79 2.18 10.33
CA ARG A 55 49.72 1.42 10.99
C ARG A 55 50.24 0.18 11.74
N TYR A 56 51.41 -0.33 11.37
CA TYR A 56 52.01 -1.51 11.99
C TYR A 56 53.44 -1.20 12.45
N PRO A 57 53.62 -0.60 13.65
CA PRO A 57 54.91 -0.08 14.13
C PRO A 57 56.01 -1.13 14.36
N GLY A 58 55.77 -2.41 14.04
CA GLY A 58 56.76 -3.49 14.06
C GLY A 58 57.25 -3.96 12.67
N MET A 59 56.70 -3.43 11.57
CA MET A 59 57.14 -3.79 10.23
C MET A 59 58.35 -2.93 9.82
N LYS A 60 59.43 -3.56 9.35
CA LYS A 60 60.54 -2.88 8.65
C LYS A 60 60.58 -3.37 7.21
N ALA A 61 60.75 -2.46 6.25
CA ALA A 61 61.01 -2.83 4.86
C ALA A 61 62.37 -3.53 4.81
N ALA A 62 62.44 -4.75 4.26
CA ALA A 62 63.70 -5.49 4.24
C ALA A 62 64.69 -4.93 3.19
N ASP A 63 64.19 -4.26 2.15
CA ASP A 63 64.92 -3.56 1.09
C ASP A 63 63.89 -3.05 0.03
N THR A 64 64.38 -2.50 -1.09
CA THR A 64 63.58 -2.06 -2.25
C THR A 64 62.91 -3.22 -3.01
N SER A 65 63.11 -4.48 -2.62
CA SER A 65 62.55 -5.65 -3.31
C SER A 65 61.13 -6.06 -2.84
N GLY A 66 60.56 -5.34 -1.87
CA GLY A 66 59.17 -5.55 -1.43
C GLY A 66 58.94 -6.75 -0.50
N LYS A 67 60.00 -7.33 0.07
CA LYS A 67 59.88 -8.37 1.11
C LYS A 67 59.84 -7.74 2.50
N PHE A 68 58.91 -8.17 3.35
CA PHE A 68 58.84 -7.77 4.77
C PHE A 68 59.38 -8.89 5.66
N ARG A 69 60.24 -8.56 6.62
CA ARG A 69 60.67 -9.49 7.68
C ARG A 69 60.00 -9.12 9.00
N TYR A 70 59.45 -10.12 9.69
CA TYR A 70 58.96 -9.99 11.06
C TYR A 70 60.02 -10.51 12.03
N ASN A 71 60.35 -9.72 13.06
CA ASN A 71 61.13 -10.19 14.20
C ASN A 71 60.17 -10.36 15.38
N LEU A 72 59.81 -11.60 15.69
CA LEU A 72 59.12 -11.94 16.94
C LEU A 72 60.18 -12.36 17.95
N LYS A 73 60.42 -11.54 18.98
CA LYS A 73 61.06 -12.02 20.22
C LYS A 73 60.08 -13.00 20.90
N PRO A 74 60.50 -14.20 21.33
CA PRO A 74 59.66 -15.02 22.20
C PRO A 74 59.70 -14.44 23.61
N CYS A 75 58.56 -13.93 24.08
CA CYS A 75 58.22 -13.90 25.50
C CYS A 75 57.12 -14.94 25.66
N ASN A 76 57.31 -15.98 26.47
CA ASN A 76 56.19 -16.71 27.06
C ASN A 76 56.64 -17.36 28.36
N ASP A 77 56.48 -16.63 29.45
CA ASP A 77 56.49 -17.17 30.81
C ASP A 77 55.17 -17.90 31.18
N LYS A 78 54.26 -18.06 30.22
CA LYS A 78 52.91 -18.62 30.41
C LYS A 78 52.81 -20.07 29.94
N CYS A 79 52.03 -20.87 30.67
CA CYS A 79 51.69 -22.25 30.30
C CYS A 79 50.85 -22.29 29.03
N GLU A 80 51.09 -23.31 28.18
CA GLU A 80 50.40 -23.44 26.89
C GLU A 80 48.89 -23.67 27.06
N LYS A 81 48.46 -24.36 28.12
CA LYS A 81 47.04 -24.58 28.39
C LYS A 81 46.50 -23.51 29.34
N LYS A 82 45.27 -23.05 29.03
CA LYS A 82 44.60 -21.95 29.76
C LYS A 82 44.22 -22.28 31.20
N ASN A 83 44.21 -23.55 31.60
CA ASN A 83 43.85 -23.99 32.95
C ASN A 83 45.05 -24.50 33.75
N GLU A 84 46.27 -24.11 33.37
CA GLU A 84 47.50 -24.55 34.04
C GLU A 84 48.20 -23.37 34.73
N VAL A 85 48.82 -23.63 35.88
CA VAL A 85 49.73 -22.73 36.59
C VAL A 85 51.12 -23.34 36.66
N LYS A 86 52.15 -22.50 36.73
CA LYS A 86 53.50 -23.00 37.01
C LYS A 86 53.62 -23.37 38.47
N ASP A 87 54.13 -24.57 38.74
CA ASP A 87 54.54 -24.97 40.07
C ASP A 87 55.93 -24.41 40.43
N GLU A 88 56.40 -24.70 41.64
CA GLU A 88 57.70 -24.22 42.15
C GLU A 88 58.90 -24.70 41.31
N ASN A 89 58.74 -25.74 40.48
CA ASN A 89 59.77 -26.26 39.58
C ASN A 89 59.68 -25.66 38.17
N GLY A 90 58.69 -24.82 37.90
CA GLY A 90 58.43 -24.24 36.59
C GLY A 90 57.60 -25.13 35.66
N ASP A 91 57.08 -26.26 36.14
CA ASP A 91 56.22 -27.17 35.39
C ASP A 91 54.76 -26.71 35.44
N CYS A 92 54.06 -26.85 34.31
CA CYS A 92 52.65 -26.45 34.19
C CYS A 92 51.73 -27.55 34.74
N LYS A 93 51.00 -27.26 35.82
CA LYS A 93 50.01 -28.15 36.45
C LYS A 93 48.60 -27.61 36.31
N PRO A 94 47.60 -28.47 36.02
CA PRO A 94 46.21 -28.04 35.90
C PRO A 94 45.67 -27.58 37.25
N CYS A 95 44.83 -26.54 37.23
CA CYS A 95 44.14 -26.11 38.45
C CYS A 95 43.15 -27.17 38.95
N PRO A 96 42.99 -27.32 40.28
CA PRO A 96 41.96 -28.18 40.85
C PRO A 96 40.57 -27.80 40.37
N LYS A 97 39.65 -28.77 40.27
CA LYS A 97 38.25 -28.55 39.85
C LYS A 97 37.63 -27.41 40.69
N GLY A 98 37.13 -26.36 40.03
CA GLY A 98 36.55 -25.17 40.66
C GLY A 98 37.53 -23.99 40.86
N GLN A 99 38.76 -24.07 40.37
CA GLN A 99 39.72 -22.97 40.39
C GLN A 99 40.23 -22.66 38.97
N LYS A 100 40.51 -21.38 38.72
CA LYS A 100 41.13 -20.89 37.48
C LYS A 100 42.48 -20.26 37.77
N PRO A 101 43.47 -20.35 36.87
CA PRO A 101 44.72 -19.63 37.03
C PRO A 101 44.46 -18.12 37.13
N ASP A 102 45.22 -17.44 37.97
CA ASP A 102 45.23 -15.98 37.98
C ASP A 102 45.78 -15.39 36.66
N LYS A 103 45.68 -14.07 36.46
CA LYS A 103 46.07 -13.41 35.19
C LYS A 103 47.50 -13.72 34.74
N ASP A 104 48.35 -14.08 35.69
CA ASP A 104 49.77 -14.35 35.49
C ASP A 104 50.09 -15.85 35.45
N GLN A 105 49.10 -16.74 35.61
CA GLN A 105 49.24 -18.21 35.67
C GLN A 105 50.25 -18.68 36.73
N THR A 106 50.31 -17.96 37.85
CA THR A 106 51.22 -18.24 38.97
C THR A 106 50.54 -18.94 40.13
N LYS A 107 49.20 -18.84 40.24
CA LYS A 107 48.41 -19.51 41.28
C LYS A 107 47.01 -19.80 40.80
N CYS A 108 46.44 -20.90 41.29
CA CYS A 108 45.03 -21.20 41.09
C CYS A 108 44.22 -20.38 42.09
N VAL A 109 43.28 -19.59 41.58
CA VAL A 109 42.35 -18.81 42.38
C VAL A 109 40.95 -19.38 42.20
N PRO A 110 40.08 -19.32 43.23
CA PRO A 110 38.68 -19.68 43.08
C PRO A 110 38.08 -18.92 41.90
N GLU A 111 37.32 -19.62 41.06
CA GLU A 111 36.64 -18.98 39.93
C GLU A 111 35.59 -17.99 40.46
N ARG A 112 35.98 -16.73 40.66
CA ARG A 112 35.02 -15.69 41.00
C ARG A 112 34.11 -15.47 39.80
N LYS A 113 32.80 -15.63 40.01
CA LYS A 113 31.75 -15.13 39.13
C LYS A 113 31.84 -13.60 39.08
N GLU A 114 31.55 -13.01 37.93
CA GLU A 114 31.58 -11.57 37.79
C GLU A 114 30.45 -10.95 38.62
N GLN A 115 30.80 -10.37 39.77
CA GLN A 115 29.86 -9.59 40.59
C GLN A 115 29.49 -8.28 39.89
N GLY A 116 30.36 -7.75 39.02
CA GLY A 116 30.16 -6.44 38.39
C GLY A 116 29.86 -5.35 39.41
N LYS A 117 28.87 -4.50 39.14
CA LYS A 117 28.36 -3.49 40.09
C LYS A 117 27.27 -4.03 41.04
N CYS A 118 27.11 -5.35 41.16
CA CYS A 118 26.19 -5.94 42.12
C CYS A 118 26.68 -5.78 43.57
N GLU A 119 25.74 -5.70 44.50
CA GLU A 119 26.02 -5.68 45.93
C GLU A 119 26.72 -6.98 46.38
N ASN A 120 27.49 -6.91 47.47
CA ASN A 120 28.19 -8.08 48.01
C ASN A 120 27.21 -9.24 48.28
N GLY A 121 27.58 -10.45 47.83
CA GLY A 121 26.73 -11.65 47.91
C GLY A 121 25.76 -11.82 46.73
N LYS A 122 25.79 -10.91 45.75
CA LYS A 122 25.05 -11.01 44.50
C LYS A 122 25.99 -11.10 43.30
N VAL A 123 25.52 -11.76 42.25
CA VAL A 123 26.21 -11.93 40.96
C VAL A 123 25.33 -11.43 39.81
N LEU A 124 25.93 -11.14 38.65
CA LEU A 124 25.18 -10.77 37.44
C LEU A 124 24.23 -11.91 37.02
N ASP A 125 22.97 -11.58 36.72
CA ASP A 125 21.96 -12.53 36.19
C ASP A 125 22.38 -13.00 34.79
N PRO A 126 22.83 -14.25 34.62
CA PRO A 126 23.25 -14.75 33.31
C PRO A 126 22.12 -14.71 32.28
N ALA A 127 20.87 -14.85 32.74
CA ALA A 127 19.70 -14.83 31.87
C ALA A 127 19.34 -13.43 31.36
N ALA A 128 19.83 -12.35 31.98
CA ALA A 128 19.60 -11.00 31.49
C ALA A 128 20.31 -10.75 30.14
N GLY A 129 21.57 -11.19 30.04
CA GLY A 129 22.42 -11.08 28.85
C GLY A 129 22.96 -9.68 28.59
N GLY A 130 24.16 -9.62 27.98
CA GLY A 130 24.81 -8.37 27.58
C GLY A 130 25.12 -7.41 28.73
N GLN A 131 25.28 -7.95 29.95
CA GLN A 131 25.76 -7.24 31.14
C GLN A 131 27.23 -7.60 31.35
N ASP A 132 28.00 -6.62 31.81
CA ASP A 132 29.41 -6.75 32.12
C ASP A 132 29.71 -6.04 33.45
N ALA A 133 30.97 -6.07 33.88
CA ALA A 133 31.39 -5.43 35.11
C ALA A 133 31.16 -3.91 35.16
N ASN A 134 30.91 -3.26 34.01
CA ASN A 134 30.75 -1.81 33.91
C ASN A 134 29.28 -1.37 33.76
N THR A 135 28.37 -2.31 33.49
CA THR A 135 26.94 -2.05 33.31
C THR A 135 26.39 -1.27 34.50
N GLU A 136 25.81 -0.09 34.25
CA GLU A 136 25.51 0.90 35.29
C GLU A 136 24.45 0.44 36.29
N ASN A 137 23.42 -0.26 35.79
CA ASN A 137 22.35 -0.86 36.59
C ASN A 137 22.19 -2.33 36.19
N PRO A 138 23.11 -3.22 36.60
CA PRO A 138 23.04 -4.62 36.23
C PRO A 138 21.88 -5.30 36.95
N LYS A 139 21.39 -6.41 36.38
CA LYS A 139 20.40 -7.24 37.04
C LYS A 139 21.15 -8.24 37.90
N CYS A 140 21.03 -8.10 39.21
CA CYS A 140 21.77 -8.90 40.16
C CYS A 140 20.86 -9.96 40.79
N ILE A 141 21.38 -11.17 40.95
CA ILE A 141 20.74 -12.27 41.67
C ILE A 141 21.66 -12.73 42.80
N SER A 142 21.12 -13.34 43.85
CA SER A 142 21.96 -13.96 44.89
C SER A 142 22.86 -15.04 44.29
N ASP A 143 24.07 -15.22 44.82
CA ASP A 143 24.91 -16.35 44.42
C ASP A 143 24.35 -17.65 45.00
N ASP A 144 23.52 -18.32 44.21
CA ASP A 144 22.83 -19.53 44.64
C ASP A 144 23.80 -20.72 44.83
N ASP A 145 24.98 -20.71 44.18
CA ASP A 145 25.96 -21.79 44.36
C ASP A 145 26.61 -21.74 45.74
N ASP A 146 26.75 -20.55 46.35
CA ASP A 146 27.28 -20.39 47.71
C ASP A 146 26.35 -21.00 48.78
N LYS A 147 25.08 -21.22 48.43
CA LYS A 147 24.09 -21.88 49.29
C LYS A 147 24.09 -23.41 49.14
N CYS A 148 24.82 -23.95 48.17
CA CYS A 148 24.87 -25.39 47.91
C CYS A 148 25.94 -26.11 48.75
N PRO A 149 25.72 -27.39 49.11
CA PRO A 149 26.76 -28.21 49.73
C PRO A 149 28.03 -28.28 48.89
N GLN A 150 29.18 -28.45 49.53
CA GLN A 150 30.47 -28.56 48.84
C GLN A 150 30.45 -29.67 47.78
N GLY A 151 30.79 -29.30 46.54
CA GLY A 151 30.78 -30.21 45.39
C GLY A 151 29.47 -30.26 44.59
N GLN A 152 28.46 -29.47 44.98
CA GLN A 152 27.22 -29.28 44.23
C GLN A 152 27.12 -27.86 43.66
N THR A 153 26.32 -27.68 42.61
CA THR A 153 25.96 -26.35 42.08
C THR A 153 24.43 -26.22 42.00
N ALA A 154 23.95 -24.98 42.00
CA ALA A 154 22.54 -24.66 41.96
C ALA A 154 21.98 -24.77 40.53
N ALA A 155 20.74 -25.24 40.43
CA ALA A 155 19.96 -25.12 39.21
C ALA A 155 19.68 -23.64 38.89
N SER A 156 19.65 -23.30 37.61
CA SER A 156 19.28 -21.96 37.16
C SER A 156 17.82 -21.65 37.52
N ARG A 157 17.57 -20.43 38.00
CA ARG A 157 16.23 -19.97 38.35
C ARG A 157 15.27 -20.04 37.15
N ARG A 158 14.01 -20.40 37.40
CA ARG A 158 12.97 -20.44 36.36
C ARG A 158 12.63 -19.04 35.87
N LYS A 159 12.49 -18.88 34.55
CA LYS A 159 12.12 -17.62 33.90
C LYS A 159 10.76 -17.11 34.41
N GLY A 160 10.68 -15.83 34.78
CA GLY A 160 9.41 -15.12 35.00
C GLY A 160 8.78 -15.28 36.38
N ARG A 161 9.50 -15.79 37.39
CA ARG A 161 9.08 -15.64 38.79
C ARG A 161 9.94 -14.58 39.44
N ASP A 162 9.30 -13.52 39.92
CA ASP A 162 9.90 -12.64 40.92
C ASP A 162 9.94 -13.47 42.20
N VAL A 163 11.12 -14.00 42.51
CA VAL A 163 11.34 -14.75 43.74
C VAL A 163 11.98 -13.78 44.71
N ASP A 164 11.43 -13.72 45.92
CA ASP A 164 12.08 -12.99 47.00
C ASP A 164 13.45 -13.63 47.27
N GLU A 165 14.50 -12.86 46.98
CA GLU A 165 15.90 -13.28 47.10
C GLU A 165 16.23 -13.80 48.51
N SER A 166 15.55 -13.26 49.53
CA SER A 166 15.81 -13.58 50.92
C SER A 166 15.30 -14.95 51.36
N THR A 167 14.28 -15.48 50.67
CA THR A 167 13.63 -16.76 51.01
C THR A 167 13.87 -17.85 49.96
N TYR A 168 14.61 -17.55 48.90
CA TYR A 168 14.90 -18.53 47.85
C TYR A 168 15.93 -19.57 48.31
N GLU A 169 15.48 -20.83 48.32
CA GLU A 169 16.32 -22.03 48.49
C GLU A 169 16.61 -22.66 47.12
N PRO A 170 17.87 -22.66 46.66
CA PRO A 170 18.22 -23.27 45.39
C PRO A 170 18.19 -24.79 45.48
N SER A 171 17.73 -25.43 44.41
CA SER A 171 17.91 -26.87 44.26
C SER A 171 19.34 -27.15 43.80
N CYS A 172 20.08 -27.94 44.57
CA CYS A 172 21.48 -28.27 44.35
C CYS A 172 21.65 -29.71 43.87
N ALA A 173 22.61 -29.94 42.96
CA ALA A 173 22.97 -31.28 42.50
C ALA A 173 24.44 -31.33 42.09
N VAL A 174 24.97 -32.54 41.86
CA VAL A 174 26.37 -32.72 41.42
C VAL A 174 26.54 -32.18 40.00
N ASP A 175 27.58 -31.35 39.81
CA ASP A 175 27.95 -30.76 38.53
C ASP A 175 29.15 -31.51 37.92
N GLU A 176 28.85 -32.31 36.90
CA GLU A 176 29.88 -33.09 36.20
C GLU A 176 30.77 -32.20 35.32
N ASP A 177 30.25 -31.07 34.83
CA ASP A 177 30.91 -30.14 33.90
C ASP A 177 30.78 -28.67 34.35
N PRO A 178 31.43 -28.28 35.47
CA PRO A 178 31.29 -26.94 36.03
C PRO A 178 31.85 -25.83 35.12
N ASP A 179 32.68 -26.19 34.14
CA ASP A 179 33.32 -25.27 33.20
C ASP A 179 32.51 -25.09 31.90
N PHE A 180 31.30 -25.67 31.83
CA PHE A 180 30.44 -25.58 30.66
C PHE A 180 30.15 -24.12 30.29
N LYS A 181 30.35 -23.79 29.01
CA LYS A 181 30.08 -22.46 28.45
C LYS A 181 29.34 -22.59 27.13
N CYS A 182 28.37 -21.70 26.93
CA CYS A 182 27.68 -21.60 25.66
C CYS A 182 28.53 -20.86 24.63
N ASP A 183 28.56 -21.39 23.39
CA ASP A 183 29.31 -20.79 22.28
C ASP A 183 28.67 -19.49 21.77
N ASP A 184 27.34 -19.39 21.80
CA ASP A 184 26.62 -18.19 21.37
C ASP A 184 26.60 -17.15 22.51
N PRO A 185 27.19 -15.96 22.33
CA PRO A 185 27.22 -14.90 23.34
C PRO A 185 25.82 -14.36 23.71
N ASN A 186 24.79 -14.68 22.91
CA ASN A 186 23.40 -14.34 23.20
C ASN A 186 22.66 -15.40 24.01
N THR A 187 23.37 -16.46 24.41
CA THR A 187 22.86 -17.55 25.23
C THR A 187 23.61 -17.63 26.56
N TYR A 188 22.96 -18.24 27.55
CA TYR A 188 23.56 -18.49 28.86
C TYR A 188 23.44 -19.97 29.22
N ASP A 189 24.33 -20.43 30.09
CA ASP A 189 24.27 -21.78 30.66
C ASP A 189 23.06 -21.89 31.60
N HIS A 190 22.04 -22.61 31.16
CA HIS A 190 20.87 -22.93 31.93
C HIS A 190 21.00 -24.32 32.53
N LYS A 191 21.24 -24.36 33.84
CA LYS A 191 21.39 -25.56 34.67
C LYS A 191 20.04 -26.09 35.11
N THR A 192 19.80 -27.37 34.91
CA THR A 192 18.60 -28.08 35.35
C THR A 192 18.98 -29.39 36.04
N ILE A 193 18.22 -29.81 37.05
CA ILE A 193 18.46 -31.09 37.71
C ILE A 193 17.70 -32.18 36.96
N LEU A 194 18.42 -33.20 36.51
CA LEU A 194 17.88 -34.42 35.92
C LEU A 194 18.69 -35.60 36.45
N ASP A 195 18.01 -36.61 37.01
CA ASP A 195 18.65 -37.79 37.62
C ASP A 195 19.70 -37.44 38.68
N ASP A 196 19.35 -36.51 39.59
CA ASP A 196 20.21 -35.99 40.69
C ASP A 196 21.54 -35.37 40.23
N LYS A 197 21.63 -34.97 38.96
CA LYS A 197 22.79 -34.31 38.35
C LYS A 197 22.40 -33.04 37.64
N ILE A 198 23.34 -32.10 37.55
CA ILE A 198 23.18 -30.90 36.74
C ILE A 198 23.32 -31.26 35.26
N LYS A 199 22.31 -30.86 34.48
CA LYS A 199 22.32 -30.83 33.01
C LYS A 199 22.38 -29.39 32.54
N HIS A 200 23.38 -29.11 31.71
CA HIS A 200 23.57 -27.82 31.07
C HIS A 200 22.79 -27.74 29.78
N SER A 201 22.25 -26.55 29.49
CA SER A 201 21.58 -26.25 28.24
C SER A 201 21.76 -24.78 27.88
N CYS A 202 22.04 -24.47 26.62
CA CYS A 202 22.17 -23.07 26.20
C CYS A 202 20.80 -22.47 25.90
N ARG A 203 20.40 -21.45 26.67
CA ARG A 203 19.13 -20.73 26.47
C ARG A 203 19.36 -19.29 26.07
N SER A 204 18.45 -18.74 25.26
CA SER A 204 18.51 -17.33 24.86
C SER A 204 18.41 -16.41 26.08
N THR A 205 19.26 -15.40 26.11
CA THR A 205 19.17 -14.30 27.08
C THR A 205 17.92 -13.45 26.84
N ARG A 206 17.42 -12.77 27.87
CA ARG A 206 16.27 -11.86 27.77
C ARG A 206 16.54 -10.72 26.79
N LYS A 207 17.73 -10.11 26.85
CA LYS A 207 18.15 -9.07 25.89
C LYS A 207 18.02 -9.53 24.45
N HIS A 208 18.48 -10.75 24.12
CA HIS A 208 18.38 -11.27 22.76
C HIS A 208 16.92 -11.56 22.33
N GLU A 209 16.09 -12.05 23.24
CA GLU A 209 14.66 -12.22 22.96
C GLU A 209 13.95 -10.89 22.73
N ASP A 210 14.24 -9.87 23.55
CA ASP A 210 13.70 -8.53 23.43
C ASP A 210 14.17 -7.86 22.14
N ASP A 211 15.45 -8.01 21.77
CA ASP A 211 16.00 -7.52 20.50
C ASP A 211 15.36 -8.21 19.29
N LYS A 212 15.10 -9.53 19.38
CA LYS A 212 14.36 -10.26 18.34
C LYS A 212 12.93 -9.76 18.21
N LYS A 213 12.24 -9.53 19.33
CA LYS A 213 10.87 -9.00 19.37
C LYS A 213 10.83 -7.59 18.78
N LYS A 214 11.72 -6.70 19.21
CA LYS A 214 11.84 -5.33 18.69
C LYS A 214 12.07 -5.32 17.17
N LYS A 215 13.01 -6.13 16.67
CA LYS A 215 13.24 -6.27 15.21
C LYS A 215 12.01 -6.80 14.45
N TYR A 216 11.23 -7.68 15.08
CA TYR A 216 9.97 -8.14 14.49
C TYR A 216 8.94 -7.02 14.43
N ASP A 217 8.74 -6.30 15.54
CA ASP A 217 7.78 -5.20 15.64
C ASP A 217 8.12 -4.07 14.66
N GLU A 218 9.40 -3.71 14.53
CA GLU A 218 9.90 -2.73 13.55
C GLU A 218 9.55 -3.15 12.11
N ARG A 219 9.75 -4.42 11.74
CA ARG A 219 9.38 -4.93 10.41
C ARG A 219 7.88 -4.89 10.16
N VAL A 220 7.07 -5.24 11.16
CA VAL A 220 5.61 -5.18 11.05
C VAL A 220 5.14 -3.74 10.89
N GLN A 221 5.70 -2.81 11.65
CA GLN A 221 5.34 -1.39 11.56
C GLN A 221 5.69 -0.79 10.20
N VAL A 222 6.89 -1.06 9.69
CA VAL A 222 7.32 -0.64 8.33
C VAL A 222 6.44 -1.28 7.24
N SER A 223 5.99 -2.52 7.43
CA SER A 223 5.07 -3.16 6.48
C SER A 223 3.67 -2.54 6.49
N ARG A 224 3.19 -2.05 7.64
CA ARG A 224 1.89 -1.38 7.76
C ARG A 224 1.92 0.02 7.15
N THR A 225 2.90 0.84 7.51
CA THR A 225 3.04 2.20 6.95
C THR A 225 3.22 2.20 5.44
N ASN A 226 3.97 1.23 4.89
CA ASN A 226 4.12 1.06 3.44
C ASN A 226 2.85 0.55 2.74
N LYS A 227 1.91 -0.09 3.46
CA LYS A 227 0.65 -0.57 2.90
C LYS A 227 -0.36 0.57 2.81
N ASP A 228 -0.43 1.42 3.84
CA ASP A 228 -1.37 2.53 3.92
C ASP A 228 -1.03 3.65 2.92
N SER A 229 0.26 3.97 2.76
CA SER A 229 0.71 4.92 1.72
C SER A 229 0.44 4.40 0.30
N LYS A 230 0.72 3.12 0.05
CA LYS A 230 0.44 2.49 -1.25
C LYS A 230 -1.05 2.38 -1.53
N SER A 231 -1.92 2.19 -0.54
CA SER A 231 -3.36 2.12 -0.80
C SER A 231 -3.94 3.43 -1.30
N GLY A 232 -3.47 4.58 -0.79
CA GLY A 232 -3.93 5.90 -1.25
C GLY A 232 -3.54 6.16 -2.71
N ASP A 233 -2.28 5.92 -3.06
CA ASP A 233 -1.79 6.08 -4.44
C ASP A 233 -2.48 5.10 -5.40
N LEU A 234 -2.67 3.84 -5.00
CA LEU A 234 -3.38 2.85 -5.82
C LEU A 234 -4.85 3.23 -6.03
N GLU A 235 -5.52 3.77 -5.02
CA GLU A 235 -6.88 4.24 -5.16
C GLU A 235 -6.97 5.47 -6.07
N LYS A 236 -6.03 6.41 -5.96
CA LYS A 236 -5.93 7.56 -6.88
C LYS A 236 -5.72 7.12 -8.32
N GLU A 237 -4.78 6.21 -8.57
CA GLU A 237 -4.54 5.62 -9.90
C GLU A 237 -5.77 4.88 -10.43
N ARG A 238 -6.49 4.15 -9.56
CA ARG A 238 -7.75 3.49 -9.91
C ARG A 238 -8.82 4.48 -10.37
N ARG A 239 -8.98 5.59 -9.65
CA ARG A 239 -9.96 6.64 -9.98
C ARG A 239 -9.62 7.29 -11.33
N LYS A 240 -8.35 7.62 -11.56
CA LYS A 240 -7.84 8.13 -12.84
C LYS A 240 -8.10 7.16 -13.99
N LYS A 241 -7.80 5.87 -13.78
CA LYS A 241 -8.09 4.79 -14.75
C LYS A 241 -9.57 4.72 -15.10
N ASN A 242 -10.45 4.72 -14.10
CA ASN A 242 -11.89 4.66 -14.31
C ASN A 242 -12.39 5.88 -15.09
N ARG A 243 -11.88 7.07 -14.76
CA ARG A 243 -12.24 8.32 -15.47
C ARG A 243 -11.78 8.32 -16.92
N SER A 244 -10.49 8.08 -17.18
CA SER A 244 -9.98 8.03 -18.56
C SER A 244 -10.63 6.93 -19.37
N GLY A 245 -10.86 5.77 -18.75
CA GLY A 245 -11.55 4.68 -19.41
C GLY A 245 -12.97 5.07 -19.83
N TRP A 246 -13.75 5.66 -18.93
CA TRP A 246 -15.09 6.14 -19.24
C TRP A 246 -15.08 7.17 -20.37
N CYS A 247 -14.19 8.16 -20.29
CA CYS A 247 -14.09 9.23 -21.28
C CYS A 247 -13.65 8.74 -22.65
N PHE A 248 -12.64 7.88 -22.70
CA PHE A 248 -12.20 7.27 -23.95
C PHE A 248 -13.36 6.54 -24.64
N VAL A 249 -14.11 5.75 -23.89
CA VAL A 249 -15.24 5.00 -24.42
C VAL A 249 -16.35 5.94 -24.90
N ALA A 250 -16.72 6.96 -24.12
CA ALA A 250 -17.74 7.92 -24.51
C ALA A 250 -17.38 8.66 -25.81
N VAL A 251 -16.14 9.16 -25.92
CA VAL A 251 -15.64 9.88 -27.10
C VAL A 251 -15.51 8.94 -28.31
N ALA A 252 -15.00 7.72 -28.11
CA ALA A 252 -14.89 6.72 -29.17
C ALA A 252 -16.26 6.29 -29.71
N SER A 253 -17.25 6.08 -28.83
CA SER A 253 -18.63 5.76 -29.22
C SER A 253 -19.32 6.93 -29.93
N LEU A 254 -18.89 8.17 -29.61
CA LEU A 254 -19.12 9.39 -30.39
C LEU A 254 -18.81 9.21 -31.89
N GLY A 255 -17.68 8.55 -32.17
CA GLY A 255 -16.92 8.74 -33.40
C GLY A 255 -16.06 10.01 -33.38
N LEU A 256 -15.86 10.64 -32.21
CA LEU A 256 -15.32 12.01 -32.07
C LEU A 256 -13.80 12.08 -32.26
N PHE A 257 -13.21 10.95 -32.64
CA PHE A 257 -11.83 10.87 -33.05
C PHE A 257 -11.78 10.82 -34.57
N ASP A 258 -11.11 11.80 -35.17
CA ASP A 258 -10.85 11.85 -36.62
C ASP A 258 -9.94 10.72 -37.13
N PHE A 259 -9.51 9.81 -36.23
CA PHE A 259 -8.57 8.72 -36.44
C PHE A 259 -9.12 7.37 -35.95
N ALA A 260 -10.40 7.10 -36.24
CA ALA A 260 -11.08 5.86 -35.81
C ALA A 260 -10.32 4.57 -36.19
N GLU A 261 -9.73 4.49 -37.38
CA GLU A 261 -8.93 3.33 -37.82
C GLU A 261 -7.71 3.09 -36.93
N GLU A 262 -7.03 4.16 -36.48
CA GLU A 262 -5.90 4.04 -35.56
C GLU A 262 -6.33 3.53 -34.18
N ILE A 263 -7.54 3.91 -33.75
CA ILE A 263 -8.11 3.44 -32.48
C ILE A 263 -8.40 1.95 -32.56
N GLU A 264 -8.97 1.47 -33.66
CA GLU A 264 -9.21 0.04 -33.86
C GLU A 264 -7.91 -0.78 -33.85
N ALA A 265 -6.81 -0.17 -34.29
CA ALA A 265 -5.49 -0.79 -34.29
C ALA A 265 -4.78 -0.82 -32.91
N LEU A 266 -5.33 -0.20 -31.86
CA LEU A 266 -4.71 -0.20 -30.54
C LEU A 266 -4.64 -1.62 -29.95
N THR A 267 -3.46 -1.97 -29.45
CA THR A 267 -3.24 -3.23 -28.75
C THR A 267 -3.79 -3.20 -27.32
N ASP A 268 -4.09 -4.36 -26.75
CA ASP A 268 -4.50 -4.49 -25.34
C ASP A 268 -3.51 -3.82 -24.37
N MET A 269 -2.20 -3.88 -24.67
CA MET A 269 -1.15 -3.27 -23.86
C MET A 269 -1.13 -1.74 -23.95
N GLU A 270 -1.46 -1.17 -25.10
CA GLU A 270 -1.61 0.29 -25.25
C GLU A 270 -2.87 0.78 -24.53
N ILE A 271 -3.99 0.06 -24.66
CA ILE A 271 -5.22 0.37 -23.95
C ILE A 271 -5.02 0.24 -22.42
N GLU A 272 -4.32 -0.81 -21.97
CA GLU A 272 -3.94 -0.96 -20.57
C GLU A 272 -2.97 0.15 -20.15
N GLY A 273 -2.01 0.55 -20.96
CA GLY A 273 -1.07 1.60 -20.59
C GLY A 273 -1.65 3.01 -20.66
N MET A 274 -2.75 3.20 -21.40
CA MET A 274 -3.32 4.51 -21.73
C MET A 274 -3.58 5.36 -20.49
N TYR A 275 -4.17 4.78 -19.44
CA TYR A 275 -4.51 5.54 -18.24
C TYR A 275 -3.30 5.96 -17.39
N ALA A 276 -2.08 5.45 -17.67
CA ALA A 276 -0.86 6.01 -17.09
C ALA A 276 -0.50 7.38 -17.67
N HIS A 277 -1.16 7.80 -18.76
CA HIS A 277 -1.04 9.12 -19.39
C HIS A 277 -2.19 10.04 -18.99
N PHE A 278 -2.83 9.79 -17.84
CA PHE A 278 -3.76 10.74 -17.24
C PHE A 278 -3.07 12.10 -17.12
N PRO A 279 -3.68 13.22 -17.60
CA PRO A 279 -3.04 14.52 -17.58
C PRO A 279 -2.57 14.89 -16.16
N GLU A 280 -1.34 15.38 -16.01
CA GLU A 280 -0.76 15.67 -14.69
C GLU A 280 -1.48 16.82 -13.97
N ASP A 281 -1.98 17.77 -14.75
CA ASP A 281 -2.79 18.91 -14.33
C ASP A 281 -4.28 18.56 -14.13
N ALA A 282 -4.70 17.37 -14.58
CA ALA A 282 -6.06 16.92 -14.32
C ALA A 282 -6.23 16.58 -12.83
N PRO A 283 -7.22 17.18 -12.18
CA PRO A 283 -7.55 16.88 -10.79
C PRO A 283 -7.94 15.41 -10.58
N ASP A 284 -7.79 14.96 -9.34
CA ASP A 284 -8.18 13.60 -8.97
C ASP A 284 -9.71 13.46 -9.08
N PRO A 285 -10.20 12.45 -9.82
CA PRO A 285 -11.64 12.19 -9.91
C PRO A 285 -12.25 11.89 -8.53
N SER A 286 -13.48 12.35 -8.30
CA SER A 286 -14.26 12.03 -7.09
C SER A 286 -14.78 10.58 -7.11
N GLY A 287 -15.21 10.09 -5.95
CA GLY A 287 -15.80 8.75 -5.82
C GLY A 287 -14.84 7.64 -6.26
N ASP A 288 -15.32 6.70 -7.07
CA ASP A 288 -14.51 5.65 -7.69
C ASP A 288 -13.90 6.07 -9.04
N GLY A 289 -14.05 7.35 -9.42
CA GLY A 289 -13.61 7.91 -10.69
C GLY A 289 -14.57 7.69 -11.86
N SER A 290 -15.65 6.94 -11.68
CA SER A 290 -16.72 6.84 -12.68
C SER A 290 -17.51 8.13 -12.80
N ILE A 291 -18.23 8.28 -13.91
CA ILE A 291 -19.25 9.32 -14.09
C ILE A 291 -20.60 8.68 -13.76
N PRO A 292 -21.32 9.18 -12.75
CA PRO A 292 -22.63 8.64 -12.40
C PRO A 292 -23.61 8.72 -13.57
N ASN A 293 -24.51 7.75 -13.70
CA ASN A 293 -25.47 7.73 -14.81
C ASN A 293 -26.39 8.97 -14.80
N TYR A 294 -26.81 9.44 -13.63
CA TYR A 294 -27.77 10.53 -13.48
C TYR A 294 -27.21 11.89 -13.97
N VAL A 295 -25.89 12.04 -14.06
CA VAL A 295 -25.28 13.24 -14.65
C VAL A 295 -25.14 13.13 -16.18
N VAL A 296 -25.35 11.95 -16.76
CA VAL A 296 -25.17 11.71 -18.20
C VAL A 296 -26.52 11.77 -18.90
N SER A 297 -26.59 12.51 -20.01
CA SER A 297 -27.70 12.46 -20.96
C SER A 297 -27.20 12.06 -22.34
N LEU A 298 -27.96 11.21 -23.00
CA LEU A 298 -27.77 10.89 -24.41
C LEU A 298 -28.96 11.46 -25.18
N ILE A 299 -28.69 12.35 -26.13
CA ILE A 299 -29.71 12.94 -27.00
C ILE A 299 -29.41 12.49 -28.42
N TYR A 300 -30.40 11.92 -29.08
CA TYR A 300 -30.37 11.62 -30.51
C TYR A 300 -31.31 12.61 -31.23
N SER A 301 -30.78 13.42 -32.15
CA SER A 301 -31.50 14.51 -32.80
C SER A 301 -32.28 14.08 -34.05
N VAL A 302 -32.39 12.78 -34.32
CA VAL A 302 -33.23 12.23 -35.39
C VAL A 302 -34.23 11.28 -34.76
N ALA A 303 -35.47 11.22 -35.21
CA ALA A 303 -36.59 10.57 -34.52
C ALA A 303 -36.56 9.01 -34.46
N GLY A 304 -35.39 8.38 -34.34
CA GLY A 304 -35.24 6.93 -34.18
C GLY A 304 -34.86 6.55 -32.75
N GLN A 305 -35.71 5.77 -32.07
CA GLN A 305 -35.43 5.27 -30.73
C GLN A 305 -34.20 4.34 -30.73
N ILE A 306 -33.26 4.59 -29.82
CA ILE A 306 -32.22 3.62 -29.47
C ILE A 306 -32.82 2.65 -28.44
N GLN A 307 -33.01 1.39 -28.82
CA GLN A 307 -33.30 0.33 -27.84
C GLN A 307 -31.98 -0.10 -27.18
N MET A 308 -31.82 0.21 -25.90
CA MET A 308 -30.76 -0.38 -25.08
C MET A 308 -31.22 -1.76 -24.60
N GLU A 309 -30.75 -2.83 -25.24
CA GLU A 309 -31.01 -4.19 -24.74
C GLU A 309 -30.26 -4.41 -23.41
N GLY A 310 -31.04 -4.56 -22.34
CA GLY A 310 -30.54 -4.81 -20.99
C GLY A 310 -30.02 -6.24 -20.82
N ALA A 311 -28.71 -6.41 -20.68
CA ALA A 311 -28.13 -7.68 -20.26
C ALA A 311 -28.11 -7.79 -18.72
N GLY A 312 -29.11 -8.49 -18.16
CA GLY A 312 -29.04 -9.41 -17.01
C GLY A 312 -28.60 -8.90 -15.60
N PRO A 313 -29.19 -9.44 -14.52
CA PRO A 313 -28.96 -8.98 -13.14
C PRO A 313 -27.63 -9.50 -12.58
N GLY A 314 -26.76 -8.58 -12.16
CA GLY A 314 -25.50 -8.91 -11.46
C GLY A 314 -24.32 -7.93 -11.59
N ALA A 315 -24.51 -6.71 -12.14
CA ALA A 315 -23.41 -5.79 -12.42
C ALA A 315 -23.65 -4.37 -11.87
N VAL A 316 -23.37 -4.17 -10.58
CA VAL A 316 -23.27 -2.82 -9.96
C VAL A 316 -21.85 -2.25 -10.15
N VAL A 317 -21.26 -2.42 -11.35
CA VAL A 317 -19.98 -1.79 -11.72
C VAL A 317 -20.07 -1.31 -13.17
N GLY A 318 -20.32 -0.01 -13.33
CA GLY A 318 -19.96 0.79 -14.50
C GLY A 318 -21.05 1.01 -15.55
N ALA A 319 -21.47 2.27 -15.68
CA ALA A 319 -22.28 2.94 -16.72
C ALA A 319 -21.98 2.66 -18.20
N ILE A 320 -20.98 1.84 -18.52
CA ILE A 320 -20.38 1.83 -19.86
C ILE A 320 -20.96 0.74 -20.78
N PRO A 321 -21.27 -0.50 -20.33
CA PRO A 321 -21.72 -1.56 -21.23
C PRO A 321 -23.05 -1.27 -21.93
N LYS A 322 -23.97 -0.52 -21.31
CA LYS A 322 -25.29 -0.24 -21.87
C LYS A 322 -25.25 0.81 -23.00
N ILE A 323 -24.44 1.87 -22.84
CA ILE A 323 -24.23 2.89 -23.87
C ILE A 323 -23.47 2.29 -25.07
N VAL A 324 -22.44 1.47 -24.81
CA VAL A 324 -21.59 0.90 -25.86
C VAL A 324 -22.25 -0.27 -26.59
N GLY A 325 -23.05 -1.10 -25.89
CA GLY A 325 -23.77 -2.21 -26.51
C GLY A 325 -24.77 -1.75 -27.57
N ALA A 326 -25.33 -0.55 -27.43
CA ALA A 326 -26.24 0.05 -28.39
C ALA A 326 -25.51 0.65 -29.62
N ILE A 327 -24.22 0.98 -29.51
CA ILE A 327 -23.41 1.56 -30.59
C ILE A 327 -22.50 0.44 -31.14
N LYS A 328 -23.06 -0.39 -32.03
CA LYS A 328 -22.34 -1.47 -32.74
C LYS A 328 -21.01 -0.96 -33.32
N GLY A 329 -19.90 -1.67 -33.10
CA GLY A 329 -18.76 -1.53 -34.00
C GLY A 329 -17.43 -2.12 -33.58
N SER A 330 -16.83 -1.66 -32.47
CA SER A 330 -15.39 -1.86 -32.27
C SER A 330 -15.04 -2.89 -31.19
N THR A 331 -14.27 -3.91 -31.59
CA THR A 331 -13.61 -4.88 -30.70
C THR A 331 -12.70 -4.20 -29.69
N THR A 332 -12.09 -3.08 -30.07
CA THR A 332 -11.19 -2.25 -29.24
C THR A 332 -11.95 -1.56 -28.11
N THR A 333 -13.14 -1.00 -28.39
CA THR A 333 -14.00 -0.42 -27.33
C THR A 333 -14.41 -1.50 -26.34
N SER A 334 -14.72 -2.71 -26.81
CA SER A 334 -15.05 -3.85 -25.94
C SER A 334 -13.87 -4.28 -25.05
N ALA A 335 -12.65 -4.30 -25.58
CA ALA A 335 -11.43 -4.57 -24.81
C ALA A 335 -11.15 -3.47 -23.76
N ALA A 336 -11.31 -2.20 -24.14
CA ALA A 336 -11.23 -1.07 -23.21
C ALA A 336 -12.26 -1.18 -22.08
N VAL A 337 -13.53 -1.46 -22.41
CA VAL A 337 -14.61 -1.70 -21.43
C VAL A 337 -14.28 -2.87 -20.51
N LYS A 338 -13.75 -3.97 -21.04
CA LYS A 338 -13.33 -5.14 -20.23
C LYS A 338 -12.18 -4.78 -19.28
N ASN A 339 -11.22 -3.97 -19.72
CA ASN A 339 -10.07 -3.52 -18.93
C ASN A 339 -10.43 -2.47 -17.87
N ILE A 340 -11.50 -1.69 -18.09
CA ILE A 340 -12.11 -0.80 -17.10
C ILE A 340 -12.89 -1.62 -16.07
N ARG A 341 -13.69 -2.59 -16.54
CA ARG A 341 -14.56 -3.42 -15.70
C ARG A 341 -13.80 -4.41 -14.81
N SER A 342 -12.60 -4.82 -15.21
CA SER A 342 -11.83 -5.82 -14.46
C SER A 342 -11.44 -5.37 -13.05
N GLY A 343 -11.60 -4.09 -12.70
CA GLY A 343 -11.44 -3.59 -11.33
C GLY A 343 -10.07 -3.93 -10.71
N SER A 344 -9.10 -4.32 -11.55
CA SER A 344 -7.78 -4.74 -11.11
C SER A 344 -7.18 -3.60 -10.32
N THR A 345 -6.98 -3.84 -9.02
CA THR A 345 -6.31 -2.93 -8.09
C THR A 345 -4.84 -2.73 -8.44
N ARG A 346 -4.29 -3.59 -9.32
CA ARG A 346 -2.97 -3.38 -9.89
C ARG A 346 -3.12 -2.41 -11.07
N GLY A 347 -2.44 -1.27 -10.95
CA GLY A 347 -2.21 -0.34 -12.06
C GLY A 347 -1.50 -1.03 -13.24
N PRO A 348 -1.26 -0.30 -14.33
CA PRO A 348 -0.82 -0.92 -15.57
C PRO A 348 0.57 -1.51 -15.41
N SER A 349 0.81 -2.65 -16.05
CA SER A 349 2.15 -3.26 -16.08
C SER A 349 3.20 -2.29 -16.65
N SER A 350 4.47 -2.44 -16.27
CA SER A 350 5.56 -1.60 -16.82
C SER A 350 5.65 -1.71 -18.34
N THR A 351 5.33 -2.89 -18.88
CA THR A 351 5.25 -3.13 -20.33
C THR A 351 4.11 -2.36 -20.96
N ALA A 352 2.92 -2.39 -20.35
CA ALA A 352 1.77 -1.60 -20.82
C ALA A 352 2.05 -0.09 -20.78
N LYS A 353 2.62 0.43 -19.69
CA LYS A 353 3.04 1.85 -19.59
C LYS A 353 4.00 2.23 -20.72
N THR A 354 4.95 1.35 -21.04
CA THR A 354 5.93 1.56 -22.11
C THR A 354 5.31 1.48 -23.50
N ALA A 355 4.33 0.57 -23.70
CA ALA A 355 3.60 0.47 -24.96
C ALA A 355 2.80 1.74 -25.22
N ALA A 356 2.00 2.18 -24.23
CA ALA A 356 1.21 3.39 -24.35
C ALA A 356 2.05 4.66 -24.51
N SER A 357 3.20 4.78 -23.84
CA SER A 357 4.06 5.96 -23.98
C SER A 357 4.71 6.08 -25.35
N LYS A 358 4.92 4.94 -26.03
CA LYS A 358 5.43 4.91 -27.40
C LYS A 358 4.34 5.10 -28.45
N SER A 359 3.09 4.76 -28.12
CA SER A 359 1.95 4.90 -29.02
C SER A 359 1.68 6.35 -29.41
N ASP A 360 1.71 6.65 -30.71
CA ASP A 360 1.30 7.96 -31.24
C ASP A 360 -0.21 8.17 -31.08
N THR A 361 -1.00 7.11 -31.26
CA THR A 361 -2.47 7.15 -31.14
C THR A 361 -2.91 7.47 -29.72
N ILE A 362 -2.30 6.88 -28.68
CA ILE A 362 -2.59 7.26 -27.28
C ILE A 362 -2.28 8.75 -27.03
N ARG A 363 -1.17 9.25 -27.59
CA ARG A 363 -0.84 10.68 -27.48
C ARG A 363 -1.84 11.58 -28.22
N LYS A 364 -2.41 11.14 -29.35
CA LYS A 364 -3.49 11.84 -30.04
C LYS A 364 -4.79 11.83 -29.22
N ILE A 365 -5.13 10.71 -28.60
CA ILE A 365 -6.31 10.58 -27.72
C ILE A 365 -6.28 11.61 -26.60
N PHE A 366 -5.17 11.72 -25.86
CA PHE A 366 -5.06 12.70 -24.77
C PHE A 366 -4.84 14.15 -25.23
N LYS A 367 -4.70 14.40 -26.53
CA LYS A 367 -4.72 15.74 -27.12
C LYS A 367 -6.08 16.12 -27.71
N ASN A 368 -7.01 15.17 -27.80
CA ASN A 368 -8.36 15.44 -28.29
C ASN A 368 -9.12 16.28 -27.26
N GLU A 369 -9.73 17.38 -27.71
CA GLU A 369 -10.43 18.34 -26.85
C GLU A 369 -11.57 17.67 -26.07
N HIS A 370 -12.38 16.81 -26.71
CA HIS A 370 -13.48 16.11 -26.05
C HIS A 370 -13.01 15.12 -24.98
N MET A 371 -11.86 14.45 -25.20
CA MET A 371 -11.25 13.58 -24.21
C MET A 371 -10.79 14.39 -22.98
N LEU A 372 -10.11 15.54 -23.21
CA LEU A 372 -9.69 16.42 -22.14
C LEU A 372 -10.89 17.01 -21.39
N ASP A 373 -11.87 17.58 -22.09
CA ASP A 373 -13.10 18.08 -21.48
C ASP A 373 -13.76 17.04 -20.58
N CYS A 374 -13.93 15.81 -21.08
CA CYS A 374 -14.48 14.73 -20.29
C CYS A 374 -13.62 14.36 -19.07
N VAL A 375 -12.29 14.31 -19.20
CA VAL A 375 -11.39 13.97 -18.08
C VAL A 375 -11.42 15.04 -17.00
N PHE A 376 -11.49 16.31 -17.38
CA PHE A 376 -11.49 17.46 -16.47
C PHE A 376 -12.88 17.79 -15.89
N THR A 377 -13.94 17.12 -16.36
CA THR A 377 -15.30 17.31 -15.85
C THR A 377 -15.43 16.94 -14.37
N ALA A 378 -16.37 17.57 -13.65
CA ALA A 378 -16.68 17.38 -12.22
C ALA A 378 -15.66 17.89 -11.21
N ALA A 379 -14.45 18.19 -11.64
CA ALA A 379 -13.37 18.19 -10.71
C ALA A 379 -13.21 19.55 -10.04
N ALA A 380 -13.44 19.56 -8.73
CA ALA A 380 -13.27 20.73 -7.88
C ALA A 380 -11.79 21.09 -7.77
N VAL A 381 -11.22 21.72 -8.81
CA VAL A 381 -9.89 22.30 -8.69
C VAL A 381 -10.01 23.53 -7.82
N ALA A 382 -9.38 23.47 -6.64
CA ALA A 382 -9.04 24.64 -5.87
C ALA A 382 -8.14 25.56 -6.73
N GLY A 383 -8.74 26.49 -7.48
CA GLY A 383 -8.01 27.58 -8.13
C GLY A 383 -8.27 27.83 -9.62
N VAL A 384 -9.03 26.98 -10.35
CA VAL A 384 -9.40 27.28 -11.75
C VAL A 384 -10.81 27.87 -11.77
N SER A 385 -10.91 29.12 -12.22
CA SER A 385 -12.02 30.03 -11.91
C SER A 385 -13.33 29.83 -12.70
N LYS A 386 -13.50 28.75 -13.47
CA LYS A 386 -14.81 28.41 -14.06
C LYS A 386 -15.02 26.90 -14.14
N ARG A 387 -15.80 26.39 -13.19
CA ARG A 387 -16.41 25.07 -13.21
C ARG A 387 -17.28 24.96 -14.47
N GLN A 388 -16.90 24.15 -15.46
CA GLN A 388 -17.86 23.68 -16.45
C GLN A 388 -18.68 22.58 -15.77
N GLU A 389 -19.77 23.00 -15.11
CA GLU A 389 -20.74 22.07 -14.50
C GLU A 389 -21.37 21.17 -15.56
N ARG A 390 -21.40 21.65 -16.80
CA ARG A 390 -21.96 20.97 -17.95
C ARG A 390 -20.98 20.92 -19.11
N ILE A 391 -20.83 19.74 -19.68
CA ILE A 391 -20.10 19.50 -20.92
C ILE A 391 -21.07 18.90 -21.92
N GLN A 392 -20.97 19.30 -23.18
CA GLN A 392 -21.77 18.74 -24.26
C GLN A 392 -20.87 18.38 -25.44
N MET A 393 -20.82 17.09 -25.73
CA MET A 393 -20.16 16.53 -26.90
C MET A 393 -21.23 16.27 -27.97
N LYS A 394 -20.95 16.64 -29.22
CA LYS A 394 -21.91 16.50 -30.34
C LYS A 394 -21.19 15.94 -31.56
N GLN A 395 -21.79 14.93 -32.19
CA GLN A 395 -21.36 14.42 -33.49
C GLN A 395 -22.56 14.01 -34.33
N GLY A 396 -22.77 14.74 -35.43
CA GLY A 396 -23.94 14.55 -36.28
C GLY A 396 -25.22 14.61 -35.45
N PRO A 397 -26.05 13.55 -35.45
CA PRO A 397 -27.28 13.53 -34.69
C PRO A 397 -27.12 13.14 -33.21
N TYR A 398 -25.93 12.70 -32.80
CA TYR A 398 -25.71 12.24 -31.44
C TYR A 398 -25.16 13.38 -30.59
N SER A 399 -25.68 13.52 -29.37
CA SER A 399 -25.10 14.38 -28.35
C SER A 399 -25.03 13.64 -27.02
N LEU A 400 -23.87 13.70 -26.38
CA LEU A 400 -23.70 13.28 -24.99
C LEU A 400 -23.49 14.54 -24.16
N SER A 401 -24.27 14.71 -23.10
CA SER A 401 -24.04 15.77 -22.12
C SER A 401 -23.73 15.19 -20.76
N ILE A 402 -22.75 15.75 -20.08
CA ILE A 402 -22.41 15.44 -18.68
C ILE A 402 -22.73 16.70 -17.88
N ASP A 403 -23.64 16.61 -16.93
CA ASP A 403 -24.14 17.73 -16.13
C ASP A 403 -24.11 17.39 -14.64
N TRP A 404 -23.07 17.88 -13.96
CA TRP A 404 -22.82 17.65 -12.54
C TRP A 404 -23.70 18.47 -11.60
N SER A 405 -24.57 19.33 -12.13
CA SER A 405 -25.61 19.99 -11.33
C SER A 405 -26.78 19.04 -11.00
N ARG A 406 -26.90 17.93 -11.73
CA ARG A 406 -27.97 16.94 -11.53
C ARG A 406 -27.75 16.12 -10.27
N THR A 407 -28.84 15.83 -9.58
CA THR A 407 -28.86 14.93 -8.43
C THR A 407 -29.36 13.55 -8.83
N GLU A 408 -29.12 12.55 -7.98
CA GLU A 408 -29.61 11.19 -8.19
C GLU A 408 -31.16 11.15 -8.23
N GLU A 409 -31.81 11.97 -7.41
CA GLU A 409 -33.27 12.13 -7.38
C GLU A 409 -33.84 12.56 -8.74
N MET A 410 -33.12 13.43 -9.46
CA MET A 410 -33.51 13.89 -10.79
C MET A 410 -33.44 12.82 -11.88
N SER A 411 -32.85 11.65 -11.63
CA SER A 411 -32.82 10.53 -12.57
C SER A 411 -33.12 9.19 -11.87
N LYS A 412 -34.01 9.22 -10.87
CA LYS A 412 -34.40 8.00 -10.14
C LYS A 412 -35.03 6.99 -11.11
N PRO A 413 -34.42 5.80 -11.30
CA PRO A 413 -34.91 4.81 -12.26
C PRO A 413 -36.22 4.17 -11.77
N ALA A 414 -37.08 3.81 -12.72
CA ALA A 414 -38.22 2.96 -12.43
C ALA A 414 -37.81 1.52 -12.13
N PRO A 415 -38.57 0.78 -11.30
CA PRO A 415 -38.38 -0.65 -11.12
C PRO A 415 -38.49 -1.42 -12.44
N ASP A 416 -37.87 -2.61 -12.49
CA ASP A 416 -37.97 -3.46 -13.68
C ASP A 416 -39.44 -3.81 -14.01
N GLY A 417 -39.80 -3.65 -15.28
CA GLY A 417 -41.15 -3.88 -15.77
C GLY A 417 -42.13 -2.71 -15.56
N VAL A 418 -41.71 -1.64 -14.90
CA VAL A 418 -42.51 -0.42 -14.74
C VAL A 418 -42.21 0.57 -15.86
N GLN A 419 -43.24 0.94 -16.60
CA GLN A 419 -43.18 1.98 -17.62
C GLN A 419 -44.41 2.89 -17.49
N ILE A 420 -44.19 4.10 -16.99
CA ILE A 420 -45.20 5.15 -16.93
C ILE A 420 -44.95 6.08 -18.11
N THR A 421 -45.99 6.40 -18.87
CA THR A 421 -45.94 7.40 -19.94
C THR A 421 -46.88 8.55 -19.60
N LEU A 422 -46.33 9.76 -19.51
CA LEU A 422 -47.05 11.01 -19.35
C LEU A 422 -47.07 11.73 -20.70
N ARG A 423 -48.24 11.85 -21.31
CA ARG A 423 -48.40 12.67 -22.53
C ARG A 423 -49.13 13.95 -22.19
N TYR A 424 -48.67 15.07 -22.75
CA TYR A 424 -49.22 16.38 -22.44
C TYR A 424 -49.03 17.36 -23.58
N ASP A 425 -49.83 18.42 -23.58
CA ASP A 425 -49.71 19.51 -24.55
C ASP A 425 -50.27 20.82 -24.00
N ASP A 426 -49.92 21.94 -24.67
CA ASP A 426 -50.45 23.27 -24.39
C ASP A 426 -51.64 23.64 -25.27
N HIS A 427 -52.15 22.68 -26.05
CA HIS A 427 -53.34 22.79 -26.87
C HIS A 427 -54.33 21.68 -26.55
N GLU A 428 -55.62 22.01 -26.62
CA GLU A 428 -56.73 21.06 -26.47
C GLU A 428 -56.65 19.96 -27.54
N ASP A 429 -57.13 18.77 -27.20
CA ASP A 429 -57.20 17.60 -28.08
C ASP A 429 -55.84 17.20 -28.70
N ARG A 430 -54.71 17.60 -28.09
CA ARG A 430 -53.36 17.25 -28.53
C ARG A 430 -52.54 16.63 -27.41
N LEU A 431 -51.63 15.74 -27.80
CA LEU A 431 -50.71 15.03 -26.91
C LEU A 431 -49.34 14.86 -27.60
N TYR A 432 -48.77 15.96 -28.11
CA TYR A 432 -47.53 15.89 -28.90
C TYR A 432 -46.30 15.58 -28.05
N LYS A 433 -46.30 15.99 -26.78
CA LYS A 433 -45.16 15.78 -25.87
C LYS A 433 -45.42 14.53 -25.05
N ALA A 434 -44.38 13.71 -24.92
CA ALA A 434 -44.42 12.51 -24.10
C ALA A 434 -43.16 12.47 -23.25
N ALA A 435 -43.33 12.20 -21.98
CA ALA A 435 -42.27 11.82 -21.06
C ALA A 435 -42.55 10.39 -20.58
N MET A 436 -41.51 9.60 -20.33
CA MET A 436 -41.67 8.22 -19.88
C MET A 436 -40.62 7.83 -18.84
N THR A 437 -40.97 6.93 -17.94
CA THR A 437 -39.98 6.38 -17.01
C THR A 437 -39.05 5.39 -17.70
N TYR A 438 -37.80 5.35 -17.25
CA TYR A 438 -36.79 4.40 -17.72
C TYR A 438 -36.30 3.57 -16.53
N ASN A 439 -35.93 2.31 -16.78
CA ASN A 439 -35.36 1.42 -15.77
C ASN A 439 -33.84 1.55 -15.62
N ASP A 440 -33.25 2.54 -16.29
CA ASP A 440 -31.84 2.89 -16.15
C ASP A 440 -31.70 4.23 -15.42
N GLY A 441 -30.54 4.45 -14.82
CA GLY A 441 -30.27 5.68 -14.07
C GLY A 441 -29.77 6.83 -14.95
N TYR A 442 -29.87 6.75 -16.28
CA TYR A 442 -29.46 7.85 -17.15
C TYR A 442 -30.52 8.94 -17.16
N HIS A 443 -30.09 10.16 -17.41
CA HIS A 443 -31.02 11.24 -17.64
C HIS A 443 -31.47 11.24 -19.10
N HIS A 444 -32.73 10.89 -19.33
CA HIS A 444 -33.37 10.99 -20.64
C HIS A 444 -34.01 12.36 -20.81
N TRP A 445 -33.90 12.96 -21.99
CA TRP A 445 -34.47 14.28 -22.28
C TRP A 445 -36.00 14.30 -22.16
N ASN A 446 -36.63 13.16 -22.40
CA ASN A 446 -38.05 12.86 -22.19
C ASN A 446 -38.26 11.92 -20.98
N GLY A 447 -37.32 11.92 -20.03
CA GLY A 447 -37.34 11.03 -18.87
C GLY A 447 -38.29 11.51 -17.77
N LEU A 448 -39.12 10.59 -17.29
CA LEU A 448 -39.81 10.72 -16.01
C LEU A 448 -38.98 10.03 -14.93
N SER A 449 -38.72 10.75 -13.84
CA SER A 449 -38.01 10.24 -12.67
C SER A 449 -39.03 9.54 -11.77
N TYR A 450 -38.80 8.26 -11.52
CA TYR A 450 -39.74 7.44 -10.77
C TYR A 450 -39.78 7.88 -9.31
N GLU A 451 -40.97 8.20 -8.79
CA GLU A 451 -41.19 8.66 -7.42
C GLU A 451 -40.27 9.84 -7.02
N ALA A 452 -40.04 10.76 -7.95
CA ALA A 452 -39.35 12.01 -7.69
C ALA A 452 -40.14 13.17 -8.29
N CYS A 453 -40.08 14.33 -7.64
CA CYS A 453 -40.76 15.52 -8.14
C CYS A 453 -40.07 16.06 -9.38
N GLN A 454 -40.84 16.42 -10.40
CA GLN A 454 -40.33 16.95 -11.65
C GLN A 454 -41.15 18.15 -12.13
N ARG A 455 -40.47 19.06 -12.84
CA ARG A 455 -41.12 20.20 -13.51
C ARG A 455 -41.32 19.88 -14.99
N PRO A 456 -42.50 20.17 -15.56
CA PRO A 456 -42.72 20.00 -16.99
C PRO A 456 -41.87 20.96 -17.80
N LEU A 457 -41.57 20.57 -19.05
CA LEU A 457 -40.93 21.48 -20.02
C LEU A 457 -41.81 22.69 -20.37
N ILE A 458 -43.14 22.57 -20.20
CA ILE A 458 -44.10 23.67 -20.34
C ILE A 458 -44.65 23.99 -18.95
N ASN A 459 -43.98 24.86 -18.21
CA ASN A 459 -44.50 25.31 -16.92
C ASN A 459 -45.77 26.16 -17.13
N ASN A 460 -46.85 25.88 -16.38
CA ASN A 460 -48.10 26.63 -16.43
C ASN A 460 -48.73 26.76 -17.83
N GLY A 461 -48.52 25.75 -18.68
CA GLY A 461 -49.07 25.73 -20.03
C GLY A 461 -49.82 24.45 -20.37
N ILE A 462 -49.82 23.44 -19.50
CA ILE A 462 -50.46 22.15 -19.78
C ILE A 462 -51.97 22.32 -19.78
N VAL A 463 -52.63 21.97 -20.89
CA VAL A 463 -54.09 22.01 -21.03
C VAL A 463 -54.68 20.64 -21.37
N SER A 464 -53.89 19.72 -21.90
CA SER A 464 -54.31 18.34 -22.19
C SER A 464 -53.30 17.35 -21.63
N LEU A 465 -53.78 16.23 -21.09
CA LEU A 465 -52.98 15.31 -20.30
C LEU A 465 -53.45 13.85 -20.44
N GLN A 466 -52.50 12.93 -20.44
CA GLN A 466 -52.73 11.48 -20.43
C GLN A 466 -51.66 10.80 -19.58
N VAL A 467 -52.06 9.80 -18.78
CA VAL A 467 -51.15 8.96 -17.99
C VAL A 467 -51.41 7.50 -18.37
N GLU A 468 -50.38 6.77 -18.79
CA GLU A 468 -50.44 5.35 -19.12
C GLU A 468 -49.45 4.57 -18.22
N GLY A 469 -49.84 3.39 -17.73
CA GLY A 469 -48.94 2.46 -17.02
C GLY A 469 -48.62 2.82 -15.58
N GLY A 470 -49.38 3.73 -14.95
CA GLY A 470 -49.17 4.15 -13.57
C GLY A 470 -50.08 5.31 -13.13
N CYS A 471 -49.65 6.00 -12.08
CA CYS A 471 -50.32 7.17 -11.53
C CYS A 471 -49.35 8.36 -11.44
N CYS A 472 -49.82 9.56 -11.80
CA CYS A 472 -49.12 10.82 -11.56
C CYS A 472 -49.97 11.80 -10.75
N ALA A 473 -49.35 12.44 -9.76
CA ALA A 473 -49.92 13.51 -8.95
C ALA A 473 -49.42 14.86 -9.48
N PHE A 474 -50.30 15.85 -9.56
CA PHE A 474 -50.03 17.16 -10.17
C PHE A 474 -50.19 18.29 -9.15
N TYR A 475 -49.34 19.30 -9.27
CA TYR A 475 -49.20 20.38 -8.31
C TYR A 475 -49.07 21.74 -9.01
N ASP A 476 -49.61 22.78 -8.37
CA ASP A 476 -49.39 24.20 -8.73
C ASP A 476 -48.08 24.75 -8.13
N GLY A 477 -47.46 23.98 -7.23
CA GLY A 477 -46.14 24.23 -6.68
C GLY A 477 -45.00 23.71 -7.56
N ASP A 478 -43.82 24.26 -7.34
CA ASP A 478 -42.61 24.01 -8.13
C ASP A 478 -41.86 22.74 -7.66
N ASN A 479 -42.18 22.23 -6.47
CA ASN A 479 -41.47 21.12 -5.82
C ASN A 479 -42.42 20.08 -5.21
N CYS A 480 -43.60 19.92 -5.82
CA CYS A 480 -44.61 18.94 -5.40
C CYS A 480 -45.01 19.10 -3.93
N GLU A 481 -45.17 20.35 -3.48
CA GLU A 481 -45.53 20.66 -2.11
C GLU A 481 -46.97 20.19 -1.82
N SER A 482 -47.18 19.48 -0.71
CA SER A 482 -48.48 18.87 -0.36
C SER A 482 -49.67 19.84 -0.33
N ASP A 483 -49.43 21.11 0.02
CA ASP A 483 -50.44 22.18 0.07
C ASP A 483 -50.79 22.76 -1.30
N THR A 484 -50.00 22.43 -2.33
CA THR A 484 -50.22 22.81 -3.74
C THR A 484 -50.75 21.66 -4.59
N HIS A 485 -51.09 20.53 -3.97
CA HIS A 485 -51.66 19.37 -4.64
C HIS A 485 -52.98 19.75 -5.33
N MET A 486 -53.10 19.38 -6.60
CA MET A 486 -54.28 19.66 -7.41
C MET A 486 -55.14 18.40 -7.56
N PHE A 487 -54.57 17.34 -8.15
CA PHE A 487 -55.26 16.09 -8.41
C PHE A 487 -54.28 14.96 -8.73
N ASP A 488 -54.79 13.72 -8.68
CA ASP A 488 -54.10 12.51 -9.13
C ASP A 488 -54.74 11.99 -10.41
N MET A 489 -53.94 11.35 -11.27
CA MET A 489 -54.42 10.72 -12.50
C MET A 489 -53.78 9.35 -12.67
N GLU A 490 -54.60 8.32 -12.78
CA GLU A 490 -54.18 6.93 -12.94
C GLU A 490 -54.74 6.36 -14.25
N ASN A 491 -53.87 5.88 -15.14
CA ASN A 491 -54.23 5.19 -16.39
C ASN A 491 -55.35 5.86 -17.22
N ARG A 492 -55.40 7.20 -17.24
CA ARG A 492 -56.41 7.95 -18.00
C ARG A 492 -56.01 8.02 -19.47
N GLU A 493 -56.91 7.58 -20.35
CA GLU A 493 -56.67 7.49 -21.80
C GLU A 493 -56.61 8.83 -22.55
N HIS A 494 -57.31 9.88 -22.11
CA HIS A 494 -57.15 11.25 -22.63
C HIS A 494 -58.03 12.24 -21.83
N GLY A 495 -57.70 13.53 -21.85
CA GLY A 495 -58.69 14.57 -21.65
C GLY A 495 -58.11 15.93 -21.35
N ASP A 496 -58.83 16.95 -21.81
CA ASP A 496 -58.50 18.34 -21.51
C ASP A 496 -58.77 18.66 -20.04
N LEU A 497 -57.85 19.40 -19.45
CA LEU A 497 -57.96 19.96 -18.13
C LEU A 497 -59.03 21.06 -18.14
N GLN A 498 -59.89 21.03 -17.12
CA GLN A 498 -61.02 21.93 -16.98
C GLN A 498 -60.82 22.83 -15.76
N GLY A 499 -61.44 24.02 -15.80
CA GLY A 499 -61.41 24.96 -14.68
C GLY A 499 -59.99 25.43 -14.31
N ASP A 500 -59.75 25.59 -13.02
CA ASP A 500 -58.51 26.15 -12.47
C ASP A 500 -57.29 25.23 -12.65
N HIS A 501 -57.49 23.99 -13.12
CA HIS A 501 -56.39 23.06 -13.39
C HIS A 501 -55.70 23.30 -14.74
N ARG A 502 -56.34 24.08 -15.60
CA ARG A 502 -55.85 24.36 -16.94
C ARG A 502 -54.73 25.40 -16.90
N GLY A 503 -53.54 25.02 -17.35
CA GLY A 503 -52.40 25.94 -17.42
C GLY A 503 -51.81 26.32 -16.06
N THR A 504 -52.02 25.50 -15.02
CA THR A 504 -51.54 25.76 -13.64
C THR A 504 -50.62 24.66 -13.12
N ILE A 505 -50.40 23.58 -13.87
CA ILE A 505 -49.48 22.52 -13.45
C ILE A 505 -48.03 23.04 -13.53
N SER A 506 -47.39 23.15 -12.38
CA SER A 506 -45.98 23.56 -12.21
C SER A 506 -45.05 22.38 -11.91
N SER A 507 -45.56 21.31 -11.31
CA SER A 507 -44.81 20.08 -11.10
C SER A 507 -45.69 18.84 -11.04
N PHE A 508 -45.06 17.67 -11.16
CA PHE A 508 -45.71 16.38 -11.04
C PHE A 508 -44.80 15.32 -10.41
N TRP A 509 -45.40 14.28 -9.87
CA TRP A 509 -44.74 13.14 -9.25
C TRP A 509 -45.43 11.85 -9.68
N CYS A 510 -44.70 10.85 -10.16
CA CYS A 510 -45.28 9.63 -10.74
C CYS A 510 -44.81 8.34 -10.05
N THR A 511 -45.71 7.35 -9.94
CA THR A 511 -45.44 6.01 -9.36
C THR A 511 -46.29 4.94 -10.05
N ALA A 512 -45.88 3.67 -9.92
CA ALA A 512 -46.68 2.53 -10.35
C ALA A 512 -47.80 2.19 -9.34
N ASN A 513 -47.74 2.75 -8.13
CA ASN A 513 -48.71 2.47 -7.10
C ASN A 513 -50.07 3.12 -7.42
N PRO A 514 -51.18 2.42 -7.14
CA PRO A 514 -52.52 2.97 -7.34
C PRO A 514 -52.73 4.20 -6.46
N HIS A 515 -53.58 5.13 -6.92
CA HIS A 515 -53.88 6.39 -6.23
C HIS A 515 -52.64 7.23 -5.89
N CYS A 516 -51.55 7.04 -6.63
CA CYS A 516 -50.30 7.76 -6.45
C CYS A 516 -49.77 7.63 -5.01
N ALA A 517 -49.89 6.42 -4.42
CA ALA A 517 -49.45 6.19 -3.06
C ALA A 517 -47.95 6.48 -2.88
N GLY A 518 -47.62 7.30 -1.88
CA GLY A 518 -46.26 7.76 -1.61
C GLY A 518 -45.94 9.15 -2.15
N LYS A 519 -46.91 9.83 -2.79
CA LYS A 519 -46.74 11.23 -3.19
C LYS A 519 -46.47 12.14 -1.97
N PRO A 520 -45.66 13.21 -2.13
CA PRO A 520 -45.30 14.12 -1.06
C PRO A 520 -46.47 14.83 -0.35
#